data_AF-A0A920JPX1-F1
#
_entry.id   AF-A0A920JPX1-F1
#
_cell.length_a   1.000
_cell.length_b   1.000
_cell.length_c   1.000
_cell.angle_alpha   90.00
_cell.angle_beta   90.00
_cell.angle_gamma   90.00
#
_symmetry.space_group_name_H-M   'P 1'
#
loop_
_entity.id
_entity.type
_entity.pdbx_description
1 polymer ?
#
loop_
_entity_poly.entity_id
_entity_poly.type
_entity_poly.pdbx_seq_one_letter_code
_entity_poly.pdbx_strand_id
1 'polypeptide(L)'
;MTHSHHDHVNSIDHILKTNDIPIHLNTHEKKFWNKHYDNFSLHHGGDIVQLGKTNILCLHSPGHTPGSTCYYIDGNLIAGDTLFVYGCGRCDLHGGNPEEMYTSLNHIKEAFDTTTIILPGHNYSTKKTSP
;
A
#
# COMPACT_ATOMS: atom_id res chain seq x y z
N MET A 1 4.13 4.86 0.07
CA MET A 1 3.13 4.87 1.17
C MET A 1 1.92 4.08 0.71
N THR A 2 1.47 3.09 1.48
CA THR A 2 0.43 2.15 1.03
C THR A 2 -0.95 2.78 0.99
N HIS A 3 -1.31 3.59 1.99
CA HIS A 3 -2.54 4.38 2.07
C HIS A 3 -2.40 5.49 3.13
N SER A 4 -3.44 6.31 3.30
CA SER A 4 -3.35 7.60 3.99
C SER A 4 -3.99 7.67 5.39
N HIS A 5 -4.35 6.54 6.00
CA HIS A 5 -4.82 6.55 7.39
C HIS A 5 -3.74 7.03 8.36
N HIS A 6 -4.19 7.67 9.44
CA HIS A 6 -3.33 8.43 10.34
C HIS A 6 -2.16 7.60 10.91
N ASP A 7 -2.44 6.38 11.33
CA ASP A 7 -1.48 5.40 11.84
C ASP A 7 -0.41 4.96 10.83
N HIS A 8 -0.60 5.23 9.54
CA HIS A 8 0.41 5.01 8.48
C HIS A 8 1.14 6.28 8.04
N VAL A 9 0.63 7.46 8.42
CA VAL A 9 1.15 8.77 7.95
C VAL A 9 1.59 9.73 9.06
N ASN A 10 1.36 9.39 10.33
CA ASN A 10 1.57 10.25 11.50
C ASN A 10 3.01 10.79 11.64
N SER A 11 3.98 10.14 11.00
CA SER A 11 5.40 10.49 11.12
C SER A 11 5.94 11.24 9.90
N ILE A 12 5.14 11.46 8.85
CA ILE A 12 5.61 12.09 7.60
C ILE A 12 6.20 13.48 7.85
N ASP A 13 5.49 14.33 8.58
CA ASP A 13 5.96 15.69 8.89
C ASP A 13 7.28 15.68 9.68
N HIS A 14 7.50 14.68 10.52
CA HIS A 14 8.75 14.53 11.26
C HIS A 14 9.90 14.08 10.34
N ILE A 15 9.64 13.12 9.45
CA ILE A 15 10.63 12.60 8.51
C ILE A 15 11.08 13.71 7.54
N LEU A 16 10.14 14.47 6.97
CA LEU A 16 10.45 15.49 5.97
C LEU A 16 11.17 16.72 6.54
N LYS A 17 11.12 16.97 7.86
CA LYS A 17 11.89 18.05 8.50
C LYS A 17 13.40 17.90 8.35
N THR A 18 13.89 16.67 8.23
CA THR A 18 15.33 16.36 8.23
C THR A 18 15.80 15.67 6.96
N ASN A 19 14.87 15.30 6.07
CA ASN A 19 15.17 14.54 4.87
C ASN A 19 14.47 15.17 3.65
N ASP A 20 15.25 15.47 2.62
CA ASP A 20 14.74 15.88 1.31
C ASP A 20 14.48 14.62 0.46
N ILE A 21 13.33 13.99 0.69
CA ILE A 21 12.93 12.75 0.01
C ILE A 21 11.51 12.87 -0.52
N PRO A 22 11.19 12.26 -1.67
CA PRO A 22 9.83 12.29 -2.21
C PRO A 22 8.86 11.40 -1.44
N ILE A 23 7.58 11.81 -1.39
CA ILE A 23 6.49 10.96 -0.91
C ILE A 23 5.93 10.15 -2.08
N HIS A 24 6.28 8.87 -2.16
CA HIS A 24 5.72 7.95 -3.16
C HIS A 24 4.28 7.55 -2.78
N LEU A 25 3.32 7.88 -3.63
CA LEU A 25 1.89 7.68 -3.37
C LEU A 25 1.08 7.39 -4.63
N ASN A 26 0.02 6.61 -4.52
CA ASN A 26 -0.92 6.42 -5.62
C ASN A 26 -1.70 7.71 -5.93
N THR A 27 -1.95 7.99 -7.20
CA THR A 27 -2.72 9.17 -7.64
C THR A 27 -4.14 9.22 -7.05
N HIS A 28 -4.81 8.08 -6.88
CA HIS A 28 -6.12 7.99 -6.23
C HIS A 28 -6.02 8.30 -4.74
N GLU A 29 -4.95 7.86 -4.09
CA GLU A 29 -4.76 8.09 -2.66
C GLU A 29 -4.40 9.55 -2.39
N LYS A 30 -3.63 10.18 -3.27
CA LYS A 30 -3.37 11.63 -3.19
C LYS A 30 -4.67 12.43 -3.23
N LYS A 31 -5.63 12.03 -4.07
CA LYS A 31 -6.95 12.69 -4.15
C LYS A 31 -7.77 12.43 -2.89
N PHE A 32 -7.74 11.20 -2.37
CA PHE A 32 -8.47 10.82 -1.17
C PHE A 32 -7.92 11.50 0.10
N TRP A 33 -6.60 11.48 0.28
CA TRP A 33 -5.93 12.05 1.45
C TRP A 33 -6.10 13.56 1.56
N ASN A 34 -6.11 14.24 0.40
CA ASN A 34 -6.30 15.67 0.27
C ASN A 34 -5.35 16.52 1.17
N LYS A 35 -4.10 16.05 1.33
CA LYS A 35 -3.01 16.79 1.98
C LYS A 35 -2.08 17.40 0.94
N HIS A 36 -1.45 18.50 1.33
CA HIS A 36 -0.50 19.23 0.49
C HIS A 36 0.93 19.00 1.01
N TYR A 37 1.78 18.52 0.12
CA TYR A 37 3.23 18.43 0.27
C TYR A 37 3.85 18.78 -1.09
N ASP A 38 5.02 19.41 -1.09
CA ASP A 38 5.65 19.92 -2.32
C ASP A 38 6.38 18.84 -3.12
N ASN A 39 6.57 17.66 -2.53
CA ASN A 39 7.48 16.61 -2.99
C ASN A 39 6.79 15.26 -3.24
N PHE A 40 5.55 15.26 -3.72
CA PHE A 40 4.89 14.03 -4.13
C PHE A 40 5.52 13.42 -5.39
N SER A 41 5.80 12.11 -5.33
CA SER A 41 6.04 11.26 -6.50
C SER A 41 4.81 10.37 -6.68
N LEU A 42 4.00 10.65 -7.71
CA LEU A 42 2.70 10.00 -7.90
C LEU A 42 2.78 8.82 -8.87
N HIS A 43 2.07 7.74 -8.54
CA HIS A 43 2.10 6.47 -9.27
C HIS A 43 0.69 5.96 -9.59
N HIS A 44 0.61 5.08 -10.58
CA HIS A 44 -0.55 4.27 -10.95
C HIS A 44 -0.27 2.77 -10.70
N GLY A 45 -1.31 1.94 -10.81
CA GLY A 45 -1.14 0.49 -10.83
C GLY A 45 -0.35 0.06 -12.06
N GLY A 46 0.64 -0.80 -11.87
CA GLY A 46 1.55 -1.28 -12.92
C GLY A 46 2.85 -0.46 -13.04
N ASP A 47 2.94 0.71 -12.41
CA ASP A 47 4.16 1.53 -12.45
C ASP A 47 5.31 0.84 -11.69
N ILE A 48 6.54 1.10 -12.14
CA ILE A 48 7.76 0.66 -11.45
C ILE A 48 8.44 1.86 -10.84
N VAL A 49 8.57 1.87 -9.51
CA VAL A 49 9.43 2.80 -8.80
C VAL A 49 10.84 2.23 -8.74
N GLN A 50 11.79 2.95 -9.31
CA GLN A 50 13.21 2.58 -9.24
C GLN A 50 13.88 3.27 -8.05
N LEU A 51 14.35 2.48 -7.08
CA LEU A 51 15.16 2.95 -5.95
C LEU A 51 16.60 2.42 -6.13
N GLY A 52 17.46 3.25 -6.71
CA GLY A 52 18.81 2.82 -7.09
C GLY A 52 18.75 1.70 -8.13
N LYS A 53 19.15 0.48 -7.74
CA LYS A 53 19.08 -0.71 -8.61
C LYS A 53 17.85 -1.58 -8.33
N THR A 54 17.05 -1.22 -7.33
CA THR A 54 15.90 -2.01 -6.90
C THR A 54 14.65 -1.51 -7.62
N ASN A 55 13.91 -2.44 -8.23
CA ASN A 55 12.64 -2.17 -8.87
C ASN A 55 11.50 -2.53 -7.92
N ILE A 56 10.57 -1.62 -7.73
CA ILE A 56 9.39 -1.81 -6.90
C ILE A 56 8.16 -1.67 -7.78
N LEU A 57 7.40 -2.76 -7.94
CA LEU A 57 6.15 -2.74 -8.69
C LEU A 57 5.02 -2.21 -7.81
N CYS A 58 4.33 -1.18 -8.28
CA CYS A 58 3.13 -0.62 -7.66
C CYS A 58 1.90 -1.41 -8.11
N LEU A 59 1.18 -2.03 -7.18
CA LEU A 59 -0.10 -2.68 -7.44
C LEU A 59 -1.21 -1.88 -6.79
N HIS A 60 -2.05 -1.24 -7.61
CA HIS A 60 -3.24 -0.57 -7.11
C HIS A 60 -4.21 -1.62 -6.56
N SER A 61 -4.58 -1.46 -5.30
CA SER A 61 -5.34 -2.44 -4.52
C SER A 61 -6.45 -1.76 -3.70
N PRO A 62 -7.40 -1.07 -4.38
CA PRO A 62 -8.47 -0.34 -3.70
C PRO A 62 -9.35 -1.27 -2.87
N GLY A 63 -9.96 -0.70 -1.82
CA GLY A 63 -10.94 -1.40 -1.00
C GLY A 63 -10.89 -0.97 0.46
N HIS A 64 -9.69 -0.88 1.05
CA HIS A 64 -9.53 -0.26 2.37
C HIS A 64 -9.58 1.26 2.27
N THR A 65 -8.91 1.80 1.25
CA THR A 65 -9.01 3.19 0.78
C THR A 65 -9.05 3.18 -0.76
N PRO A 66 -9.50 4.27 -1.42
CA PRO A 66 -9.62 4.30 -2.89
C PRO A 66 -8.28 4.20 -3.63
N GLY A 67 -7.17 4.57 -2.99
CA GLY A 67 -5.84 4.51 -3.57
C GLY A 67 -4.87 3.59 -2.86
N SER A 68 -5.36 2.70 -1.98
CA SER A 68 -4.58 1.62 -1.38
C SER A 68 -3.69 0.96 -2.44
N THR A 69 -2.41 0.81 -2.12
CA THR A 69 -1.40 0.26 -3.03
C THR A 69 -0.50 -0.73 -2.30
N CYS A 70 -0.40 -1.94 -2.84
CA CYS A 70 0.61 -2.91 -2.47
C CYS A 70 1.90 -2.64 -3.26
N TYR A 71 3.05 -2.90 -2.67
CA TYR A 71 4.35 -2.78 -3.33
C TYR A 71 5.04 -4.14 -3.37
N TYR A 72 5.36 -4.62 -4.58
CA TYR A 72 6.11 -5.86 -4.77
C TYR A 72 7.58 -5.56 -5.02
N ILE A 73 8.45 -6.19 -4.21
CA ILE A 73 9.90 -5.96 -4.19
C ILE A 73 10.61 -7.26 -3.78
N ASP A 74 11.49 -7.76 -4.64
CA ASP A 74 12.38 -8.91 -4.36
C ASP A 74 11.65 -10.13 -3.74
N GLY A 75 10.50 -10.53 -4.28
CA GLY A 75 9.72 -11.67 -3.78
C GLY A 75 8.82 -11.37 -2.58
N ASN A 76 8.75 -10.11 -2.13
CA ASN A 76 7.93 -9.68 -0.99
C ASN A 76 6.83 -8.74 -1.47
N LEU A 77 5.64 -8.86 -0.89
CA LEU A 77 4.52 -7.95 -1.09
C LEU A 77 4.27 -7.14 0.19
N ILE A 78 4.63 -5.86 0.17
CA ILE A 78 4.21 -4.90 1.20
C ILE A 78 2.74 -4.58 0.95
N ALA A 79 1.87 -5.22 1.71
CA ALA A 79 0.43 -5.25 1.45
C ALA A 79 -0.36 -4.11 2.12
N GLY A 80 0.27 -3.37 3.04
CA GLY A 80 -0.43 -2.40 3.86
C GLY A 80 -1.66 -3.04 4.52
N ASP A 81 -2.79 -2.35 4.46
CA ASP A 81 -4.05 -2.85 5.00
C ASP A 81 -4.96 -3.48 3.92
N THR A 82 -4.42 -3.83 2.74
CA THR A 82 -5.18 -4.62 1.76
C THR A 82 -5.28 -6.08 2.20
N LEU A 83 -4.14 -6.71 2.52
CA LEU A 83 -4.07 -8.14 2.83
C LEU A 83 -3.29 -8.37 4.14
N PHE A 84 -3.90 -9.10 5.06
CA PHE A 84 -3.31 -9.55 6.32
C PHE A 84 -3.09 -11.06 6.30
N VAL A 85 -2.31 -11.55 7.27
CA VAL A 85 -2.25 -12.98 7.56
C VAL A 85 -3.63 -13.41 8.08
N TYR A 86 -4.37 -14.18 7.27
CA TYR A 86 -5.74 -14.63 7.52
C TYR A 86 -6.82 -13.54 7.57
N GLY A 87 -6.62 -12.41 6.87
CA GLY A 87 -7.63 -11.35 6.81
C GLY A 87 -7.37 -10.27 5.76
N CYS A 88 -8.21 -9.24 5.75
CA CYS A 88 -8.04 -8.04 4.92
C CYS A 88 -8.46 -6.80 5.73
N GLY A 89 -8.12 -5.61 5.23
CA GLY A 89 -8.51 -4.35 5.84
C GLY A 89 -10.02 -4.14 5.85
N ARG A 90 -10.45 -3.30 6.79
CA ARG A 90 -11.84 -2.85 6.87
C ARG A 90 -12.26 -2.07 5.63
N CYS A 91 -13.47 -2.31 5.15
CA CYS A 91 -14.03 -1.65 3.97
C CYS A 91 -15.26 -0.77 4.31
N ASP A 92 -15.57 -0.61 5.59
CA ASP A 92 -16.78 0.05 6.08
C ASP A 92 -16.54 1.49 6.57
N LEU A 93 -15.29 1.95 6.54
CA LEU A 93 -14.91 3.33 6.84
C LEU A 93 -14.97 4.22 5.60
N HIS A 94 -14.81 5.53 5.77
CA HIS A 94 -14.79 6.48 4.66
C HIS A 94 -13.77 6.06 3.58
N GLY A 95 -14.21 5.99 2.32
CA GLY A 95 -13.39 5.57 1.19
C GLY A 95 -13.24 4.05 1.04
N GLY A 96 -13.74 3.26 1.99
CA GLY A 96 -13.75 1.80 1.90
C GLY A 96 -14.81 1.28 0.93
N ASN A 97 -14.50 0.17 0.25
CA ASN A 97 -15.38 -0.51 -0.69
C ASN A 97 -15.11 -2.03 -0.72
N PRO A 98 -16.04 -2.88 -0.26
CA PRO A 98 -15.84 -4.32 -0.20
C PRO A 98 -15.77 -5.01 -1.57
N GLU A 99 -16.44 -4.48 -2.60
CA GLU A 99 -16.40 -5.03 -3.96
C GLU A 99 -15.02 -4.79 -4.60
N GLU A 100 -14.45 -3.59 -4.38
CA GLU A 100 -13.09 -3.27 -4.80
C GLU A 100 -12.06 -4.12 -4.03
N MET A 101 -12.24 -4.30 -2.71
CA MET A 101 -11.38 -5.18 -1.92
C MET A 101 -11.38 -6.62 -2.47
N TYR A 102 -12.56 -7.17 -2.75
CA TYR A 102 -12.69 -8.50 -3.32
C TYR A 102 -11.95 -8.63 -4.65
N THR A 103 -12.09 -7.63 -5.53
CA THR A 103 -11.40 -7.57 -6.82
C THR A 103 -9.88 -7.50 -6.63
N SER A 104 -9.41 -6.61 -5.74
CA SER A 104 -7.98 -6.45 -5.40
C SER A 104 -7.36 -7.74 -4.86
N LEU A 105 -8.06 -8.45 -3.97
CA LEU A 105 -7.58 -9.71 -3.41
C LEU A 105 -7.48 -10.82 -4.46
N ASN A 106 -8.44 -10.90 -5.38
CA ASN A 106 -8.36 -11.86 -6.49
C ASN A 106 -7.21 -11.54 -7.44
N HIS A 107 -7.00 -10.26 -7.78
CA HIS A 107 -5.85 -9.85 -8.59
C HIS A 107 -4.52 -10.20 -7.92
N ILE A 108 -4.38 -9.96 -6.61
CA ILE A 108 -3.16 -10.34 -5.85
C ILE A 108 -2.95 -11.86 -5.90
N LYS A 109 -4.02 -12.65 -5.70
CA LYS A 109 -3.97 -14.11 -5.76
C LYS A 109 -3.56 -14.64 -7.13
N GLU A 110 -3.99 -13.98 -8.21
CA GLU A 110 -3.65 -14.36 -9.59
C GLU A 110 -2.23 -13.89 -9.99
N ALA A 111 -1.79 -12.75 -9.47
CA ALA A 111 -0.52 -12.12 -9.83
C ALA A 111 0.69 -12.75 -9.14
N PHE A 112 0.53 -13.37 -7.97
CA PHE A 112 1.63 -13.87 -7.15
C PHE A 112 1.48 -15.34 -6.78
N ASP A 113 2.59 -16.07 -6.80
CA ASP A 113 2.64 -17.46 -6.37
C ASP A 113 2.71 -17.61 -4.85
N THR A 114 2.66 -18.85 -4.38
CA THR A 114 2.68 -19.19 -2.94
C THR A 114 4.04 -19.00 -2.29
N THR A 115 5.08 -18.58 -3.01
CA THR A 115 6.40 -18.27 -2.45
C THR A 115 6.56 -16.79 -2.12
N THR A 116 5.61 -15.96 -2.56
CA THR A 116 5.61 -14.52 -2.26
C THR A 116 5.30 -14.28 -0.78
N ILE A 117 6.22 -13.59 -0.08
CA ILE A 117 6.05 -13.27 1.33
C ILE A 117 5.16 -12.03 1.47
N ILE A 118 4.07 -12.16 2.23
CA ILE A 118 3.17 -11.04 2.52
C ILE A 118 3.61 -10.30 3.79
N LEU A 119 3.85 -8.99 3.63
CA LEU A 119 4.22 -8.04 4.68
C LEU A 119 3.07 -7.06 4.94
N PRO A 120 2.18 -7.34 5.92
CA PRO A 120 1.03 -6.50 6.20
C PRO A 120 1.41 -5.20 6.92
N GLY A 121 0.54 -4.19 6.82
CA GLY A 121 0.64 -2.93 7.55
C GLY A 121 0.35 -3.06 9.04
N HIS A 122 -0.46 -4.05 9.41
CA HIS A 122 -0.82 -4.38 10.78
C HIS A 122 -0.70 -5.87 11.07
N ASN A 123 -0.34 -6.22 12.30
CA ASN A 123 -0.31 -7.60 12.75
C ASN A 123 -1.53 -7.94 13.59
N TYR A 124 -2.54 -8.54 12.96
CA TYR A 124 -3.75 -9.06 13.63
C TYR A 124 -3.74 -10.59 13.80
N SER A 125 -2.61 -11.23 13.50
CA SER A 125 -2.47 -12.69 13.54
C SER A 125 -1.45 -13.13 14.60
N THR A 126 -1.39 -14.44 14.85
CA THR A 126 -0.34 -15.06 15.66
C THR A 126 1.03 -15.00 15.00
N LYS A 127 1.08 -14.72 13.69
CA LYS A 127 2.31 -14.56 12.89
C LYS A 127 2.36 -13.18 12.25
N LYS A 128 3.56 -12.59 12.22
CA LYS A 128 3.80 -11.25 11.65
C LYS A 128 3.79 -11.20 10.11
N THR A 129 4.08 -12.31 9.44
CA THR A 129 4.15 -12.43 7.97
C THR A 129 3.54 -13.76 7.52
N SER A 130 3.17 -13.89 6.24
CA SER A 130 2.80 -15.19 5.68
C SER A 130 4.02 -16.14 5.63
N PRO A 131 3.79 -17.47 5.63
CA PRO A 131 4.78 -18.40 5.08
C PRO A 131 4.98 -18.17 3.57
#